data_AF-A0A9P7RXZ8-F1
#
_entry.id   AF-A0A9P7RXZ8-F1
#
_cell.length_a   1.000
_cell.length_b   1.000
_cell.length_c   1.000
_cell.angle_alpha   90.00
_cell.angle_beta   90.00
_cell.angle_gamma   90.00
#
_symmetry.space_group_name_H-M   'P 1'
#
loop_
_entity.id
_entity.type
_entity.pdbx_description
1 polymer ?
#
loop_
_entity_poly.entity_id
_entity_poly.type
_entity_poly.pdbx_seq_one_letter_code
_entity_poly.pdbx_strand_id
1 'polypeptide(L)'
;MSAVKSTKTRDIPTTKSPGLRTLIKFKGYADILIGLVIAVKPALLYESAPMKWWHQVSGLHLSDASTAPGFNHAIACMVIAIGYGNVVAARSGPAAWPPVFTSTLTWGILCLLTAASAFIRLPFDLASWGIGPGGTGEINNAAVLMTGFNHVLFCGLMWFLDSDNALRG
;
A
#
# COMPACT_ATOMS: atom_id res chain seq x y z
N MET A 1 55.54 -3.95 -15.90
CA MET A 1 54.26 -3.24 -16.17
C MET A 1 53.17 -4.28 -16.31
N SER A 2 52.36 -4.48 -15.27
CA SER A 2 51.30 -5.49 -15.21
C SER A 2 50.02 -4.92 -15.82
N ALA A 3 49.50 -5.55 -16.87
CA ALA A 3 48.26 -5.15 -17.51
C ALA A 3 47.07 -5.53 -16.60
N VAL A 4 46.47 -4.53 -15.97
CA VAL A 4 45.18 -4.68 -15.29
C VAL A 4 44.14 -4.98 -16.37
N LYS A 5 43.71 -6.24 -16.44
CA LYS A 5 42.56 -6.66 -17.24
C LYS A 5 41.36 -5.87 -16.74
N SER A 6 40.89 -4.92 -17.54
CA SER A 6 39.60 -4.26 -17.37
C SER A 6 38.53 -5.35 -17.27
N THR A 7 38.03 -5.57 -16.07
CA THR A 7 36.86 -6.40 -15.82
C THR A 7 35.71 -5.71 -16.52
N LYS A 8 35.31 -6.24 -17.67
CA LYS A 8 34.11 -5.85 -18.39
C LYS A 8 32.96 -5.95 -17.39
N THR A 9 32.50 -4.81 -16.89
CA THR A 9 31.28 -4.69 -16.10
C THR A 9 30.22 -5.39 -16.93
N ARG A 10 29.67 -6.51 -16.44
CA ARG A 10 28.50 -7.11 -17.07
C ARG A 10 27.46 -6.00 -17.07
N ASP A 11 27.12 -5.52 -18.26
CA ASP A 11 25.94 -4.70 -18.46
C ASP A 11 24.78 -5.53 -17.89
N ILE A 12 24.33 -5.16 -16.70
CA ILE A 12 23.11 -5.74 -16.12
C ILE A 12 22.05 -5.42 -17.18
N PRO A 13 21.41 -6.44 -17.77
CA PRO A 13 20.37 -6.19 -18.77
C PRO A 13 19.37 -5.25 -18.12
N THR A 14 19.28 -4.02 -18.62
CA THR A 14 18.23 -3.09 -18.23
C THR A 14 16.97 -3.54 -18.96
N THR A 15 16.47 -4.73 -18.60
CA THR A 15 15.18 -5.24 -19.04
C THR A 15 14.14 -4.30 -18.44
N LYS A 16 13.82 -3.26 -19.19
CA LYS A 16 12.74 -2.32 -18.88
C LYS A 16 11.46 -3.14 -18.83
N SER A 17 11.02 -3.62 -17.66
CA SER A 17 9.71 -4.23 -17.49
C SER A 17 8.63 -3.18 -17.80
N PRO A 18 8.00 -3.18 -18.99
CA PRO A 18 7.05 -2.15 -19.36
C PRO A 18 5.76 -2.31 -18.54
N GLY A 19 5.42 -3.56 -18.19
CA GLY A 19 4.31 -3.92 -17.33
C GLY A 19 4.46 -3.38 -15.92
N LEU A 20 5.60 -3.61 -15.26
CA LEU A 20 5.84 -3.14 -13.89
C LEU A 20 5.85 -1.61 -13.81
N ARG A 21 6.50 -0.96 -14.78
CA ARG A 21 6.46 0.50 -14.92
C ARG A 21 5.02 1.02 -15.01
N THR A 22 4.21 0.39 -15.85
CA THR A 22 2.81 0.77 -16.08
C THR A 22 1.97 0.58 -14.83
N LEU A 23 2.16 -0.56 -14.14
CA LEU A 23 1.49 -0.89 -12.89
C LEU A 23 1.78 0.15 -11.80
N ILE A 24 3.06 0.46 -11.55
CA ILE A 24 3.47 1.47 -10.55
C ILE A 24 2.87 2.85 -10.89
N LYS A 25 2.90 3.23 -12.17
CA LYS A 25 2.35 4.52 -12.63
C LYS A 25 0.83 4.62 -12.36
N PHE A 26 0.07 3.57 -12.70
CA PHE A 26 -1.37 3.55 -12.48
C PHE A 26 -1.73 3.51 -11.01
N LYS A 27 -0.99 2.76 -10.18
CA LYS A 27 -1.13 2.82 -8.71
C LYS A 27 -0.92 4.24 -8.20
N GLY A 28 0.11 4.94 -8.69
CA GLY A 28 0.36 6.33 -8.32
C GLY A 28 -0.80 7.28 -8.65
N TYR A 29 -1.39 7.18 -9.85
CA TYR A 29 -2.57 7.97 -10.19
C TYR A 29 -3.81 7.59 -9.38
N ALA A 30 -4.02 6.30 -9.12
CA ALA A 30 -5.11 5.83 -8.29
C ALA A 30 -4.99 6.40 -6.86
N ASP A 31 -3.79 6.37 -6.27
CA ASP A 31 -3.54 6.93 -4.95
C ASP A 31 -3.82 8.44 -4.91
N ILE A 32 -3.34 9.20 -5.89
CA ILE A 32 -3.64 10.64 -5.99
C ILE A 32 -5.15 10.87 -6.05
N LEU A 33 -5.87 10.12 -6.89
CA LEU A 33 -7.33 10.25 -7.03
C LEU A 33 -8.04 9.91 -5.71
N ILE A 34 -7.67 8.81 -5.07
CA ILE A 34 -8.25 8.37 -3.79
C ILE A 34 -7.97 9.42 -2.71
N GLY A 35 -6.75 9.93 -2.61
CA GLY A 35 -6.42 10.98 -1.66
C GLY A 35 -7.21 12.26 -1.89
N LEU A 36 -7.45 12.67 -3.14
CA LEU A 36 -8.34 13.80 -3.45
C LEU A 36 -9.79 13.54 -3.01
N VAL A 37 -10.29 12.31 -3.19
CA VAL A 37 -11.63 11.92 -2.71
C VAL A 37 -11.68 11.98 -1.18
N ILE A 38 -10.66 11.48 -0.46
CA ILE A 38 -10.58 11.56 1.00
C ILE A 38 -10.54 13.03 1.46
N ALA A 39 -9.79 13.89 0.77
CA ALA A 39 -9.65 15.30 1.13
C ALA A 39 -10.98 16.07 1.04
N VAL A 40 -11.84 15.73 0.08
CA VAL A 40 -13.07 16.48 -0.21
C VAL A 40 -14.30 15.82 0.40
N LYS A 41 -14.43 14.49 0.28
CA LYS A 41 -15.63 13.75 0.70
C LYS A 41 -15.27 12.30 1.07
N PRO A 42 -14.65 12.07 2.25
CA PRO A 42 -14.18 10.74 2.66
C PRO A 42 -15.31 9.71 2.77
N ALA A 43 -16.55 10.15 3.02
CA ALA A 43 -17.75 9.30 3.00
C ALA A 43 -17.92 8.51 1.69
N LEU A 44 -17.49 9.06 0.54
CA LEU A 44 -17.56 8.35 -0.74
C LEU A 44 -16.74 7.05 -0.74
N LEU A 45 -15.70 6.96 0.08
CA LEU A 45 -14.87 5.77 0.23
C LEU A 45 -15.33 4.90 1.39
N TYR A 46 -15.55 5.50 2.56
CA TYR A 46 -15.90 4.74 3.76
C TYR A 46 -17.31 4.13 3.72
N GLU A 47 -18.23 4.70 2.95
CA GLU A 47 -19.59 4.17 2.79
C GLU A 47 -19.81 3.50 1.42
N SER A 48 -18.72 3.29 0.68
CA SER A 48 -18.75 2.68 -0.65
C SER A 48 -19.19 1.21 -0.61
N ALA A 49 -19.67 0.70 -1.75
CA ALA A 49 -20.06 -0.72 -1.87
C ALA A 49 -18.92 -1.70 -1.53
N PRO A 50 -17.66 -1.49 -1.99
CA PRO A 50 -16.53 -2.33 -1.55
C PRO A 50 -16.33 -2.30 -0.03
N MET A 51 -16.46 -1.13 0.60
CA MET A 51 -16.30 -1.01 2.04
C MET A 51 -17.39 -1.76 2.81
N LYS A 52 -18.64 -1.62 2.36
CA LYS A 52 -19.79 -2.36 2.91
C LYS A 52 -19.62 -3.86 2.75
N TRP A 53 -19.07 -4.32 1.62
CA TRP A 53 -18.76 -5.73 1.42
C TRP A 53 -17.70 -6.23 2.42
N TRP A 54 -16.59 -5.49 2.60
CA TRP A 54 -15.58 -5.85 3.59
C TRP A 54 -16.14 -5.87 5.01
N HIS A 55 -16.97 -4.89 5.36
CA HIS A 55 -17.69 -4.88 6.64
C HIS A 55 -18.55 -6.13 6.82
N GLN A 56 -19.35 -6.50 5.82
CA GLN A 56 -20.21 -7.69 5.88
C GLN A 56 -19.42 -8.98 6.02
N VAL A 57 -18.30 -9.11 5.30
CA VAL A 57 -17.49 -10.34 5.30
C VAL A 57 -16.64 -10.47 6.56
N SER A 58 -16.11 -9.37 7.08
CA SER A 58 -15.19 -9.39 8.23
C SER A 58 -15.88 -9.14 9.59
N GLY A 59 -17.05 -8.51 9.59
CA GLY A 59 -17.68 -7.99 10.81
C GLY A 59 -16.97 -6.77 11.41
N LEU A 60 -15.88 -6.28 10.80
CA LEU A 60 -15.19 -5.07 11.25
C LEU A 60 -16.04 -3.84 10.96
N HIS A 61 -16.06 -2.88 11.88
CA HIS A 61 -16.85 -1.66 11.74
C HIS A 61 -16.48 -0.84 10.48
N LEU A 62 -17.44 -0.05 10.00
CA LEU A 62 -17.24 0.96 8.96
C LEU A 62 -16.70 2.23 9.60
N SER A 63 -15.71 2.85 8.95
CA SER A 63 -15.18 4.14 9.41
C SER A 63 -16.21 5.25 9.18
N ASP A 64 -16.42 6.10 10.18
CA ASP A 64 -17.23 7.31 10.03
C ASP A 64 -16.36 8.49 9.55
N ALA A 65 -16.78 9.08 8.43
CA ALA A 65 -16.12 10.21 7.80
C ALA A 65 -16.13 11.49 8.65
N SER A 66 -17.07 11.60 9.59
CA SER A 66 -17.30 12.78 10.43
C SER A 66 -16.54 12.76 11.76
N THR A 67 -16.10 11.59 12.22
CA THR A 67 -15.47 11.41 13.54
C THR A 67 -14.14 12.14 13.68
N ALA A 68 -13.33 12.17 12.62
CA ALA A 68 -11.97 12.71 12.68
C ALA A 68 -11.56 13.43 11.37
N PRO A 69 -12.13 14.61 11.07
CA PRO A 69 -11.89 15.31 9.80
C PRO A 69 -10.42 15.69 9.59
N GLY A 70 -9.71 16.13 10.63
CA GLY A 70 -8.28 16.45 10.56
C GLY A 70 -7.42 15.22 10.24
N PHE A 71 -7.77 14.07 10.81
CA PHE A 71 -7.09 12.80 10.53
C PHE A 71 -7.35 12.32 9.09
N ASN A 72 -8.59 12.41 8.61
CA ASN A 72 -8.92 12.12 7.20
C ASN A 72 -8.12 12.99 6.24
N HIS A 73 -7.99 14.29 6.52
CA HIS A 73 -7.18 15.18 5.69
C HIS A 73 -5.68 14.85 5.74
N ALA A 74 -5.15 14.47 6.91
CA ALA A 74 -3.77 14.00 7.02
C ALA A 74 -3.51 12.73 6.20
N ILE A 75 -4.42 11.75 6.23
CA ILE A 75 -4.38 10.56 5.38
C ILE A 75 -4.42 10.96 3.90
N ALA A 76 -5.31 11.88 3.51
CA ALA A 76 -5.41 12.35 2.14
C ALA A 76 -4.08 12.91 1.63
N CYS A 77 -3.43 13.80 2.40
CA CYS A 77 -2.14 14.37 2.05
C CYS A 77 -1.06 13.29 1.89
N MET A 78 -1.00 12.34 2.82
CA MET A 78 -0.04 11.24 2.77
C MET A 78 -0.26 10.35 1.54
N VAL A 79 -1.50 9.95 1.25
CA VAL A 79 -1.83 9.10 0.10
C VAL A 79 -1.51 9.82 -1.22
N ILE A 80 -1.78 11.13 -1.32
CA ILE A 80 -1.38 11.94 -2.49
C ILE A 80 0.13 11.97 -2.64
N ALA A 81 0.87 12.19 -1.55
CA ALA A 81 2.34 12.26 -1.58
C ALA A 81 2.95 10.91 -2.02
N ILE A 82 2.47 9.79 -1.47
CA ILE A 82 2.88 8.44 -1.88
C ILE A 82 2.53 8.20 -3.36
N GLY A 83 1.32 8.57 -3.79
CA GLY A 83 0.88 8.44 -5.17
C GLY A 83 1.77 9.21 -6.15
N TYR A 84 2.12 10.44 -5.81
CA TYR A 84 3.06 11.24 -6.59
C TYR A 84 4.46 10.60 -6.62
N GLY A 85 4.94 10.11 -5.47
CA GLY A 85 6.18 9.32 -5.37
C GLY A 85 6.19 8.12 -6.33
N ASN A 86 5.08 7.38 -6.41
CA ASN A 86 4.92 6.25 -7.33
C ASN A 86 4.96 6.69 -8.81
N VAL A 87 4.31 7.79 -9.17
CA VAL A 87 4.38 8.35 -10.53
C VAL A 87 5.82 8.73 -10.92
N VAL A 88 6.57 9.31 -9.99
CA VAL A 88 7.98 9.66 -10.18
C VAL A 88 8.83 8.39 -10.26
N ALA A 89 8.67 7.44 -9.35
CA ALA A 89 9.41 6.17 -9.34
C ALA A 89 9.21 5.38 -10.65
N ALA A 90 8.00 5.39 -11.20
CA ALA A 90 7.71 4.79 -12.50
C ALA A 90 8.52 5.44 -13.64
N ARG A 91 8.98 6.69 -13.51
CA ARG A 91 9.84 7.37 -14.49
C ARG A 91 11.33 7.13 -14.21
N SER A 92 11.72 7.10 -12.94
CA SER A 92 13.12 6.97 -12.47
C SER A 92 13.79 5.63 -12.80
N GLY A 93 13.02 4.59 -13.14
CA GLY A 93 13.55 3.31 -13.59
C GLY A 93 13.73 2.27 -12.47
N PRO A 94 14.33 1.10 -12.80
CA PRO A 94 14.27 -0.08 -11.93
C PRO A 94 14.83 0.10 -10.52
N ALA A 95 15.83 0.96 -10.34
CA ALA A 95 16.40 1.25 -9.02
C ALA A 95 15.39 1.85 -8.03
N ALA A 96 14.31 2.47 -8.52
CA ALA A 96 13.26 3.05 -7.67
C ALA A 96 12.16 2.04 -7.28
N TRP A 97 12.14 0.83 -7.86
CA TRP A 97 11.06 -0.13 -7.65
C TRP A 97 11.15 -0.90 -6.32
N PRO A 98 12.33 -1.32 -5.84
CA PRO A 98 12.42 -1.99 -4.54
C PRO A 98 11.89 -1.13 -3.39
N PRO A 99 12.19 0.18 -3.28
CA PRO A 99 11.56 1.03 -2.27
C PRO A 99 10.04 1.14 -2.40
N VAL A 100 9.49 1.20 -3.62
CA VAL A 100 8.03 1.18 -3.85
C VAL A 100 7.43 -0.13 -3.34
N PHE A 101 8.06 -1.25 -3.67
CA PHE A 101 7.63 -2.58 -3.23
C PHE A 101 7.67 -2.70 -1.70
N THR A 102 8.80 -2.39 -1.07
CA THR A 102 8.99 -2.60 0.37
C THR A 102 8.09 -1.67 1.19
N SER A 103 8.00 -0.39 0.85
CA SER A 103 7.12 0.55 1.54
C SER A 103 5.65 0.15 1.41
N THR A 104 5.20 -0.24 0.22
CA THR A 104 3.83 -0.71 -0.03
C THR A 104 3.55 -2.01 0.73
N LEU A 105 4.49 -2.96 0.73
CA LEU A 105 4.32 -4.23 1.42
C LEU A 105 4.26 -4.04 2.93
N THR A 106 5.17 -3.22 3.49
CA THR A 106 5.16 -2.87 4.91
C THR A 106 3.83 -2.22 5.31
N TRP A 107 3.34 -1.26 4.52
CA TRP A 107 2.03 -0.66 4.75
C TRP A 107 0.92 -1.72 4.77
N GLY A 108 0.89 -2.58 3.75
CA GLY A 108 -0.11 -3.65 3.63
C GLY A 108 -0.11 -4.61 4.81
N ILE A 109 1.08 -5.08 5.22
CA ILE A 109 1.24 -5.98 6.36
C ILE A 109 0.80 -5.32 7.66
N LEU A 110 1.23 -4.07 7.90
CA LEU A 110 0.83 -3.35 9.11
C LEU A 110 -0.70 -3.17 9.16
N CYS A 111 -1.35 -2.81 8.06
CA CYS A 111 -2.79 -2.75 7.98
C CYS A 111 -3.47 -4.10 8.28
N LEU A 112 -2.98 -5.20 7.70
CA LEU A 112 -3.53 -6.53 7.96
C LEU A 112 -3.34 -6.96 9.43
N LEU A 113 -2.20 -6.65 10.04
CA LEU A 113 -1.95 -6.91 11.46
C LEU A 113 -2.88 -6.08 12.35
N THR A 114 -3.07 -4.80 12.04
CA THR A 114 -4.03 -3.94 12.73
C THR A 114 -5.45 -4.50 12.63
N ALA A 115 -5.89 -4.93 11.44
CA ALA A 115 -7.21 -5.54 11.27
C ALA A 115 -7.33 -6.89 12.01
N ALA A 116 -6.31 -7.74 11.93
CA ALA A 116 -6.28 -9.05 12.60
C ALA A 116 -6.30 -8.94 14.13
N SER A 117 -5.79 -7.83 14.69
CA SER A 117 -5.85 -7.57 16.13
C SER A 117 -7.28 -7.59 16.68
N ALA A 118 -8.31 -7.30 15.86
CA ALA A 118 -9.72 -7.43 16.28
C ALA A 118 -10.09 -8.85 16.72
N PHE A 119 -9.40 -9.86 16.18
CA PHE A 119 -9.69 -11.28 16.39
C PHE A 119 -8.64 -11.99 17.24
N ILE A 120 -7.45 -11.41 17.38
CA ILE A 120 -6.30 -12.04 18.03
C ILE A 120 -5.95 -11.27 19.31
N ARG A 121 -5.92 -11.97 20.44
CA ARG A 121 -5.31 -11.43 21.67
C ARG A 121 -3.80 -11.49 21.56
N LEU A 122 -3.18 -10.33 21.37
CA LEU A 122 -1.73 -10.19 21.45
C LEU A 122 -1.29 -10.17 22.93
N PRO A 123 -0.06 -10.63 23.25
CA PRO A 123 0.44 -10.71 24.63
C PRO A 123 0.78 -9.35 25.25
N PHE A 124 0.56 -8.25 24.53
CA PHE A 124 0.76 -6.87 24.98
C PHE A 124 -0.61 -6.21 25.18
N ASP A 125 -0.76 -5.38 26.21
CA ASP A 125 -1.99 -4.61 26.43
C ASP A 125 -2.13 -3.51 25.37
N LEU A 126 -2.70 -3.90 24.25
CA LEU A 126 -3.05 -3.02 23.14
C LEU A 126 -4.42 -2.38 23.33
N ALA A 127 -5.23 -2.89 24.27
CA ALA A 127 -6.57 -2.39 24.51
C ALA A 127 -6.55 -0.96 25.05
N SER A 128 -5.54 -0.61 25.87
CA SER A 128 -5.28 0.76 26.32
C SER A 128 -4.89 1.72 25.18
N TRP A 129 -4.50 1.18 24.02
CA TRP A 129 -4.18 1.94 22.80
C TRP A 129 -5.35 1.90 21.81
N GLY A 130 -6.50 1.32 22.20
CA GLY A 130 -7.65 1.14 21.33
C GLY A 130 -7.46 0.05 20.26
N ILE A 131 -6.49 -0.86 20.43
CA ILE A 131 -6.18 -1.94 19.49
C ILE A 131 -6.47 -3.30 20.15
N GLY A 132 -7.10 -4.23 19.45
CA GLY A 132 -7.36 -5.58 19.99
C GLY A 132 -8.83 -5.88 20.36
N PRO A 133 -9.14 -7.12 20.79
CA PRO A 133 -10.51 -7.53 21.10
C PRO A 133 -10.98 -6.86 22.40
N GLY A 134 -11.96 -5.95 22.30
CA GLY A 134 -12.47 -5.16 23.42
C GLY A 134 -11.78 -3.82 23.65
N GLY A 135 -10.82 -3.44 22.81
CA GLY A 135 -10.34 -2.07 22.74
C GLY A 135 -11.46 -1.15 22.22
N THR A 136 -11.67 -0.01 22.87
CA THR A 136 -12.69 0.98 22.47
C THR A 136 -12.29 1.80 21.23
N GLY A 137 -11.13 1.51 20.65
CA GLY A 137 -10.62 2.22 19.49
C GLY A 137 -11.15 1.63 18.18
N GLU A 138 -11.74 2.48 17.36
CA GLU A 138 -12.20 2.23 15.99
C GLU A 138 -11.03 2.06 14.99
N ILE A 139 -9.88 1.55 15.45
CA ILE A 139 -8.64 1.48 14.66
C ILE A 139 -8.67 0.25 13.74
N ASN A 140 -9.36 -0.81 14.15
CA ASN A 140 -9.57 -2.04 13.39
C ASN A 140 -10.89 -2.01 12.62
N ASN A 141 -10.89 -1.33 11.47
CA ASN A 141 -12.05 -1.20 10.58
C ASN A 141 -11.88 -1.93 9.24
N ALA A 142 -13.00 -2.03 8.52
CA ALA A 142 -13.05 -2.55 7.16
C ALA A 142 -12.11 -1.79 6.19
N ALA A 143 -11.89 -0.48 6.40
CA ALA A 143 -11.00 0.34 5.56
C ALA A 143 -9.54 -0.09 5.70
N VAL A 144 -9.08 -0.36 6.92
CA VAL A 144 -7.73 -0.86 7.19
C VAL A 144 -7.55 -2.27 6.60
N LEU A 145 -8.55 -3.15 6.75
CA LEU A 145 -8.50 -4.49 6.15
C LEU A 145 -8.38 -4.43 4.62
N MET A 146 -9.28 -3.69 3.95
CA MET A 146 -9.27 -3.50 2.50
C MET A 146 -7.93 -2.91 2.03
N THR A 147 -7.44 -1.90 2.74
CA THR A 147 -6.15 -1.27 2.44
C THR A 147 -5.02 -2.29 2.48
N GLY A 148 -5.00 -3.14 3.52
CA GLY A 148 -4.02 -4.22 3.66
C GLY A 148 -4.02 -5.17 2.47
N PHE A 149 -5.18 -5.70 2.11
CA PHE A 149 -5.32 -6.59 0.94
C PHE A 149 -4.91 -5.93 -0.37
N ASN A 150 -5.35 -4.71 -0.63
CA ASN A 150 -5.00 -3.99 -1.86
C ASN A 150 -3.49 -3.80 -2.02
N HIS A 151 -2.78 -3.47 -0.94
CA HIS A 151 -1.34 -3.25 -0.97
C HIS A 151 -0.57 -4.58 -1.15
N VAL A 152 -0.98 -5.65 -0.48
CA VAL A 152 -0.39 -6.98 -0.66
C VAL A 152 -0.64 -7.51 -2.08
N LEU A 153 -1.84 -7.35 -2.62
CA LEU A 153 -2.16 -7.74 -4.00
C LEU A 153 -1.33 -6.96 -5.02
N PHE A 154 -1.17 -5.65 -4.83
CA PHE A 154 -0.30 -4.84 -5.66
C PHE A 154 1.15 -5.32 -5.61
N CYS A 155 1.70 -5.61 -4.42
CA CYS A 155 3.04 -6.20 -4.28
C CYS A 155 3.14 -7.57 -4.96
N GLY A 156 2.12 -8.43 -4.85
CA GLY A 156 2.06 -9.70 -5.55
C GLY A 156 2.12 -9.53 -7.06
N LEU A 157 1.38 -8.56 -7.61
CA LEU A 157 1.43 -8.21 -9.03
C LEU A 157 2.80 -7.64 -9.44
N MET A 158 3.41 -6.79 -8.61
CA MET A 158 4.76 -6.30 -8.85
C MET A 158 5.77 -7.45 -8.94
N TRP A 159 5.72 -8.38 -7.98
CA TRP A 159 6.60 -9.54 -7.91
C TRP A 159 6.42 -10.46 -9.12
N PHE A 160 5.17 -10.74 -9.49
CA PHE A 160 4.83 -11.55 -10.66
C PHE A 160 5.39 -10.94 -11.94
N LEU A 161 5.13 -9.65 -12.17
CA LEU A 161 5.63 -8.94 -13.35
C LEU A 161 7.15 -8.85 -13.35
N ASP A 162 7.82 -8.66 -12.20
CA ASP A 162 9.28 -8.65 -12.14
C ASP A 162 9.88 -10.02 -12.50
N SER A 163 9.31 -11.09 -11.92
CA SER A 163 9.73 -12.48 -12.16
C SER A 163 9.55 -12.91 -13.62
N ASP A 164 8.42 -12.57 -14.23
CA ASP A 164 8.15 -12.85 -15.65
C ASP A 164 9.19 -12.18 -16.58
N ASN A 165 9.70 -11.01 -16.20
CA ASN A 165 10.75 -10.34 -16.97
C ASN A 165 12.13 -10.97 -16.75
N ALA A 166 12.41 -11.48 -15.55
CA ALA A 166 13.64 -12.22 -15.28
C ALA A 166 13.69 -13.56 -16.04
N LEU A 167 12.54 -14.18 -16.31
CA LEU A 167 12.45 -15.43 -17.08
C LEU A 167 12.49 -15.25 -18.60
N ARG A 168 12.23 -14.03 -19.11
CA ARG A 168 12.19 -13.71 -20.55
C ARG A 168 13.47 -13.03 -21.08
N GLY A 169 14.37 -12.61 -20.20
CA GLY A 169 15.65 -11.98 -20.55
C GLY A 169 16.79 -12.98 -20.59
#